data_AF-A0A1Z9SNG7-F1
#
_entry.id   AF-A0A1Z9SNG7-F1
#
_cell.length_a   1.000
_cell.length_b   1.000
_cell.length_c   1.000
_cell.angle_alpha   90.00
_cell.angle_beta   90.00
_cell.angle_gamma   90.00
#
_symmetry.space_group_name_H-M   'P 1'
#
loop_
_entity.id
_entity.type
_entity.pdbx_description
1 polymer ?
#
loop_
_entity_poly.entity_id
_entity_poly.type
_entity_poly.pdbx_seq_one_letter_code
_entity_poly.pdbx_strand_id
1 'polypeptide(L)'
;METARALANAQDNIEDITAYRAALRLNWRLWTIFQSDVAGAENPLPDDIKQNILNLSVFIDKHTVDALASPEGRKLKVLIDINRNIAGGLMTNPAGAAETPPTSSQAPSDDSNGG
;
A
#
# COMPACT_ATOMS: atom_id res chain seq x y z
N MET A 1 5.54 5.58 16.28
CA MET A 1 4.10 5.23 16.13
C MET A 1 3.75 4.11 17.09
N GLU A 2 2.69 4.28 17.86
CA GLU A 2 2.23 3.30 18.86
C GLU A 2 1.84 1.95 18.23
N THR A 3 1.22 1.97 17.04
CA THR A 3 0.78 0.77 16.31
C THR A 3 1.94 -0.13 15.87
N ALA A 4 3.00 0.45 15.30
CA ALA A 4 4.20 -0.30 14.91
C ALA A 4 4.90 -0.97 16.10
N ARG A 5 4.88 -0.32 17.27
CA ARG A 5 5.38 -0.91 18.52
C ARG A 5 4.51 -2.06 19.00
N ALA A 6 3.18 -1.89 18.99
CA ALA A 6 2.25 -2.96 19.36
C ALA A 6 2.41 -4.21 18.48
N LEU A 7 2.55 -4.01 17.16
CA LEU A 7 2.84 -5.10 16.22
C LEU A 7 4.19 -5.77 16.49
N ALA A 8 5.24 -5.00 16.77
CA ALA A 8 6.57 -5.55 17.09
C ALA A 8 6.55 -6.41 18.36
N ASN A 9 5.93 -5.91 19.44
CA ASN A 9 5.77 -6.67 20.68
C ASN A 9 4.99 -7.98 20.45
N ALA A 10 3.94 -7.95 19.62
CA ALA A 10 3.18 -9.14 19.27
C ALA A 10 3.96 -10.10 18.36
N GLN A 11 4.90 -9.59 17.55
CA GLN A 11 5.79 -10.42 16.73
C GLN A 11 6.80 -11.18 17.60
N ASP A 12 7.29 -10.56 18.67
CA ASP A 12 8.25 -11.16 19.60
C ASP A 12 7.64 -12.30 20.43
N ASN A 13 6.31 -12.31 20.60
CA ASN A 13 5.58 -13.39 21.27
C ASN A 13 4.31 -13.78 20.48
N ILE A 14 4.50 -14.52 19.39
CA ILE A 14 3.42 -14.96 18.50
C ILE A 14 2.44 -15.96 19.14
N GLU A 15 2.84 -16.63 20.22
CA GLU A 15 2.00 -17.60 20.95
C GLU A 15 0.89 -16.90 21.74
N ASP A 16 1.08 -15.63 22.10
CA ASP A 16 0.01 -14.79 22.64
C ASP A 16 -0.91 -14.33 21.51
N ILE A 17 -1.81 -15.23 21.10
CA ILE A 17 -2.80 -14.99 20.06
C ILE A 17 -3.74 -13.81 20.42
N THR A 18 -3.94 -13.53 21.71
CA THR A 18 -4.77 -12.40 22.14
C THR A 18 -4.05 -11.09 21.84
N ALA A 19 -2.79 -10.96 22.24
CA ALA A 19 -1.96 -9.80 21.92
C ALA A 19 -1.77 -9.63 20.40
N TYR A 20 -1.55 -10.72 19.68
CA TYR A 20 -1.45 -10.72 18.21
C TYR A 20 -2.70 -10.14 17.54
N ARG A 21 -3.88 -10.64 17.90
CA ARG A 21 -5.15 -10.17 17.33
C ARG A 21 -5.44 -8.73 17.73
N ALA A 22 -5.10 -8.34 18.96
CA ALA A 22 -5.25 -6.97 19.43
C ALA A 22 -4.36 -5.99 18.65
N ALA A 23 -3.09 -6.34 18.43
CA ALA A 23 -2.16 -5.54 17.64
C ALA A 23 -2.62 -5.39 16.18
N LEU A 24 -3.08 -6.47 15.55
CA LEU A 24 -3.67 -6.43 14.20
C LEU A 24 -4.87 -5.50 14.13
N ARG A 25 -5.83 -5.63 15.06
CA ARG A 25 -7.04 -4.78 15.08
C ARG A 25 -6.71 -3.31 15.33
N LEU A 26 -5.73 -3.03 16.18
CA LEU A 26 -5.27 -1.67 16.42
C LEU A 26 -4.66 -1.07 15.15
N ASN A 27 -3.79 -1.81 14.46
CA ASN A 27 -3.24 -1.37 13.18
C ASN A 27 -4.33 -1.17 12.12
N TRP A 28 -5.28 -2.10 12.03
CA TRP A 28 -6.36 -2.04 11.06
C TRP A 28 -7.23 -0.80 11.28
N ARG A 29 -7.60 -0.51 12.52
CA ARG A 29 -8.36 0.70 12.88
C ARG A 29 -7.64 1.99 12.47
N LEU A 30 -6.32 2.06 12.65
CA LEU A 30 -5.54 3.21 12.20
C LEU A 30 -5.68 3.43 10.69
N TRP A 31 -5.58 2.36 9.91
CA TRP A 31 -5.70 2.44 8.45
C TRP A 31 -7.11 2.76 7.97
N THR A 32 -8.16 2.28 8.65
CA THR A 32 -9.54 2.70 8.38
C THR A 32 -9.72 4.21 8.61
N ILE A 33 -9.06 4.78 9.63
CA ILE A 33 -9.09 6.23 9.89
C ILE A 33 -8.40 6.98 8.75
N PHE A 34 -7.21 6.53 8.33
CA PHE A 34 -6.51 7.14 7.20
C PHE A 34 -7.32 7.07 5.91
N GLN A 35 -7.89 5.91 5.58
CA GLN A 35 -8.76 5.73 4.42
C GLN A 35 -9.95 6.71 4.46
N SER A 36 -10.59 6.83 5.63
CA SER A 36 -11.76 7.70 5.81
C SER A 36 -11.39 9.19 5.67
N ASP A 37 -10.23 9.58 6.19
CA ASP A 37 -9.73 10.97 6.13
C ASP A 37 -9.32 11.37 4.70
N VAL A 38 -8.56 10.53 3.99
CA VAL A 38 -8.11 10.84 2.61
C VAL A 38 -9.20 10.76 1.56
N ALA A 39 -10.30 10.05 1.85
CA ALA A 39 -11.48 9.99 0.98
C ALA A 39 -12.34 11.26 1.06
N GLY A 40 -12.12 12.14 2.05
CA GLY A 40 -12.82 13.41 2.16
C GLY A 40 -12.40 14.42 1.09
N ALA A 41 -13.37 15.09 0.47
CA ALA A 41 -13.12 16.11 -0.56
C ALA A 41 -12.25 17.28 -0.06
N GLU A 42 -12.34 17.59 1.24
CA GLU A 42 -11.59 18.67 1.89
C GLU A 42 -10.14 18.28 2.26
N ASN A 43 -9.73 17.02 2.04
CA ASN A 43 -8.39 16.60 2.38
C ASN A 43 -7.37 17.27 1.43
N PRO A 44 -6.36 18.00 1.94
CA PRO A 44 -5.48 18.84 1.12
C PRO A 44 -4.37 18.06 0.39
N LEU A 45 -4.29 16.74 0.57
CA LEU A 45 -3.26 15.94 -0.06
C LEU A 45 -3.44 15.90 -1.60
N PRO A 46 -2.34 15.84 -2.36
CA PRO A 46 -2.37 15.55 -3.79
C PRO A 46 -3.06 14.21 -4.09
N ASP A 47 -3.73 14.12 -5.24
CA ASP A 47 -4.52 12.95 -5.63
C ASP A 47 -3.70 11.67 -5.75
N ASP A 48 -2.45 11.76 -6.19
CA ASP A 48 -1.52 10.63 -6.27
C ASP A 48 -1.18 10.08 -4.88
N ILE A 49 -0.98 10.95 -3.90
CA ILE A 49 -0.74 10.56 -2.51
C ILE A 49 -1.99 9.94 -1.90
N LYS A 50 -3.17 10.53 -2.13
CA LYS A 50 -4.46 9.95 -1.69
C LYS A 50 -4.63 8.54 -2.26
N GLN A 51 -4.40 8.36 -3.57
CA GLN A 51 -4.53 7.05 -4.19
C GLN A 51 -3.54 6.03 -3.66
N ASN A 52 -2.30 6.43 -3.40
CA ASN A 52 -1.31 5.55 -2.76
C ASN A 52 -1.78 5.09 -1.37
N ILE A 53 -2.34 5.98 -0.55
CA ILE A 53 -2.88 5.65 0.78
C ILE A 53 -4.09 4.72 0.68
N LEU A 54 -5.01 4.98 -0.27
CA LEU A 54 -6.18 4.12 -0.49
C LEU A 54 -5.78 2.72 -0.94
N ASN A 55 -4.81 2.60 -1.86
CA ASN A 55 -4.28 1.32 -2.31
C ASN A 55 -3.61 0.53 -1.18
N LEU A 56 -2.82 1.21 -0.35
CA LEU A 56 -2.22 0.60 0.84
C LEU A 56 -3.28 0.16 1.87
N SER A 57 -4.34 0.94 2.05
CA SER A 57 -5.45 0.59 2.95
C SER A 57 -6.10 -0.73 2.51
N VAL A 58 -6.40 -0.88 1.21
CA VAL A 58 -6.96 -2.13 0.65
C VAL A 58 -6.01 -3.32 0.84
N PHE A 59 -4.70 -3.12 0.64
CA PHE A 59 -3.71 -4.16 0.91
C PHE A 59 -3.72 -4.58 2.38
N ILE A 60 -3.74 -3.62 3.30
CA ILE A 60 -3.69 -3.85 4.75
C ILE A 60 -4.96 -4.54 5.24
N ASP A 61 -6.12 -4.21 4.70
CA ASP A 61 -7.38 -4.90 5.00
C ASP A 61 -7.27 -6.39 4.67
N LYS A 62 -6.89 -6.72 3.42
CA LYS A 62 -6.74 -8.09 2.95
C LYS A 62 -5.70 -8.86 3.76
N HIS A 63 -4.54 -8.24 3.97
CA HIS A 63 -3.44 -8.84 4.74
C HIS A 63 -3.80 -9.05 6.21
N THR A 64 -4.55 -8.13 6.81
CA THR A 64 -5.01 -8.26 8.20
C THR A 64 -6.02 -9.41 8.34
N VAL A 65 -6.97 -9.53 7.41
CA VAL A 65 -7.93 -10.65 7.41
C VAL A 65 -7.20 -11.99 7.30
N ASP A 66 -6.25 -12.11 6.38
CA ASP A 66 -5.41 -13.31 6.25
C ASP A 66 -4.57 -13.60 7.51
N ALA A 67 -4.00 -12.56 8.12
CA ALA A 67 -3.22 -12.67 9.35
C ALA A 67 -4.08 -13.08 10.56
N LEU A 68 -5.35 -12.67 10.62
CA LEU A 68 -6.31 -13.10 11.64
C LEU A 68 -6.75 -14.56 11.46
N ALA A 69 -6.89 -15.00 10.20
CA ALA A 69 -7.30 -16.35 9.85
C ALA A 69 -6.17 -17.38 10.07
N SER A 70 -4.94 -17.03 9.69
CA SER A 70 -3.74 -17.85 9.85
C SER A 70 -2.63 -17.02 10.50
N PRO A 71 -2.51 -17.04 11.84
CA PRO A 71 -1.52 -16.26 12.58
C PRO A 71 -0.08 -16.67 12.25
N GLU A 72 0.74 -15.70 11.84
CA GLU A 72 2.15 -15.90 11.52
C GLU A 72 2.95 -14.62 11.80
N GLY A 73 4.10 -14.75 12.48
CA GLY A 73 4.94 -13.59 12.83
C GLY A 73 5.42 -12.79 11.61
N ARG A 74 5.67 -13.45 10.47
CA ARG A 74 6.04 -12.76 9.21
C ARG A 74 4.94 -11.83 8.70
N LYS A 75 3.67 -12.13 8.98
CA LYS A 75 2.55 -11.27 8.57
C LYS A 75 2.53 -9.96 9.37
N LEU A 76 2.90 -9.98 10.65
CA LEU A 76 3.11 -8.74 11.43
C LEU A 76 4.29 -7.93 10.89
N LYS A 77 5.38 -8.60 10.53
CA LYS A 77 6.58 -7.95 9.98
C LYS A 77 6.25 -7.06 8.77
N VAL A 78 5.42 -7.56 7.85
CA VAL A 78 4.98 -6.79 6.67
C VAL A 78 4.30 -5.47 7.09
N LEU A 79 3.40 -5.51 8.08
CA LEU A 79 2.70 -4.32 8.56
C LEU A 79 3.64 -3.34 9.29
N ILE A 80 4.61 -3.88 10.05
CA ILE A 80 5.64 -3.08 10.72
C ILE A 80 6.49 -2.33 9.69
N ASP A 81 6.94 -3.03 8.64
CA ASP A 81 7.78 -2.46 7.59
C ASP A 81 7.04 -1.36 6.83
N ILE A 82 5.75 -1.56 6.52
CA ILE A 82 4.91 -0.51 5.92
C ILE A 82 4.85 0.73 6.82
N ASN A 83 4.50 0.56 8.10
CA ASN A 83 4.41 1.69 9.03
C ASN A 83 5.76 2.41 9.18
N ARG A 84 6.88 1.68 9.17
CA ARG A 84 8.24 2.27 9.22
C ARG A 84 8.57 3.04 7.94
N ASN A 85 8.26 2.50 6.77
CA ASN A 85 8.51 3.16 5.48
C ASN A 85 7.68 4.44 5.33
N ILE A 86 6.43 4.44 5.80
CA ILE A 86 5.61 5.67 5.85
C ILE A 86 6.21 6.69 6.80
N ALA A 87 6.65 6.28 8.01
CA ALA A 87 7.31 7.17 8.97
C ALA A 87 8.63 7.76 8.44
N GLY A 88 9.34 7.03 7.57
CA GLY A 88 10.58 7.45 6.93
C GLY A 88 10.40 8.37 5.72
N GLY A 89 9.15 8.67 5.33
CA GLY A 89 8.83 9.38 4.09
C GLY A 89 8.68 8.39 2.94
N LEU A 90 7.44 8.26 2.44
CA LEU A 90 7.01 7.39 1.33
C LEU A 90 8.09 7.25 0.23
N MET A 91 8.93 6.22 0.31
CA MET A 91 9.77 5.80 -0.80
C MET A 91 8.84 5.17 -1.83
N THR A 92 8.51 5.95 -2.86
CA THR A 92 7.70 5.49 -3.99
C THR A 92 8.47 4.38 -4.71
N ASN A 93 7.77 3.28 -5.03
CA ASN A 93 8.02 2.58 -6.28
C ASN A 93 6.77 1.81 -6.71
N PRO A 94 5.79 2.45 -7.37
CA PRO A 94 4.94 1.71 -8.28
C PRO A 94 5.76 1.50 -9.56
N ALA A 95 6.61 0.47 -9.58
CA ALA A 95 7.10 -0.09 -10.83
C ALA A 95 5.91 -0.73 -11.52
N GLY A 96 5.28 0.07 -12.36
CA GLY A 96 4.11 -0.24 -13.17
C GLY A 96 3.84 0.94 -14.08
N ALA A 97 4.91 1.43 -14.73
CA ALA A 97 4.79 2.35 -15.83
C ALA A 97 3.74 1.79 -16.78
N ALA A 98 2.72 2.61 -17.05
CA ALA A 98 1.90 2.47 -18.23
C ALA A 98 2.86 2.45 -19.43
N GLU A 99 3.17 1.26 -19.92
CA GLU A 99 3.69 1.09 -21.26
C GLU A 99 2.54 1.49 -22.19
N THR A 100 2.51 2.78 -22.54
CA THR A 100 1.78 3.25 -23.70
C THR A 100 2.36 2.56 -24.94
N PRO A 101 1.58 1.77 -25.69
CA PRO A 101 2.06 1.26 -26.95
C PRO A 101 2.25 2.46 -27.90
N PRO A 102 3.40 2.63 -28.56
CA PRO A 102 3.46 3.58 -29.65
C PRO A 102 2.59 3.05 -30.79
N THR A 103 1.47 3.73 -31.03
CA THR A 103 0.75 3.71 -32.29
C THR A 103 1.75 3.96 -33.42
N SER A 104 2.12 2.91 -34.16
CA SER A 104 2.79 3.04 -35.44
C SER A 104 1.82 3.69 -36.43
N SER A 105 1.79 5.02 -36.43
CA SER A 105 1.26 5.81 -37.54
C SER A 105 2.29 5.76 -38.67
N GLN A 106 2.19 4.75 -39.53
CA GLN A 106 2.76 4.83 -40.88
C GLN A 106 1.65 5.34 -41.81
N ALA A 107 1.70 6.63 -42.10
CA ALA A 107 1.06 7.21 -43.29
C ALA A 107 2.13 7.33 -44.40
N PRO A 108 1.76 7.24 -45.68
CA PRO A 108 2.65 6.90 -46.77
C PRO A 108 3.55 8.07 -47.16
N SER A 109 4.86 7.83 -47.26
CA SER A 109 5.78 8.75 -47.93
C SER A 109 5.70 8.48 -49.43
N ASP A 110 5.11 9.45 -50.12
CA ASP A 110 5.28 9.71 -51.54
C ASP A 110 6.77 9.93 -51.82
N ASP A 111 7.34 9.24 -52.82
CA ASP A 111 8.55 9.72 -53.46
C ASP A 111 8.56 9.33 -54.94
N SER A 112 8.51 10.37 -55.75
CA SER A 112 8.70 10.33 -57.19
C SER A 112 10.19 10.11 -57.49
N ASN A 113 10.53 9.34 -58.55
CA ASN A 113 11.50 9.71 -59.62
C ASN A 113 12.18 8.49 -60.27
N GLY A 114 12.09 8.42 -61.61
CA GLY A 114 13.22 8.08 -62.47
C GLY A 114 13.30 6.65 -63.05
N GLY A 115 12.99 6.51 -64.33
CA GLY A 115 13.29 5.33 -65.17
C GLY A 115 12.36 5.15 -66.35
#